data_AF-V2US55-F1
#
_entry.id   AF-V2US55-F1
#
_cell.length_a   1.000
_cell.length_b   1.000
_cell.length_c   1.000
_cell.angle_alpha   90.00
_cell.angle_beta   90.00
_cell.angle_gamma   90.00
#
_symmetry.space_group_name_H-M   'P 1'
#
loop_
_entity.id
_entity.type
_entity.pdbx_description
1 polymer ?
#
loop_
_entity_poly.entity_id
_entity_poly.type
_entity_poly.pdbx_seq_one_letter_code
_entity_poly.pdbx_strand_id
1 'polypeptide(L)'
;MIYFSIFKKFKGYAVSLETLEKLKIPVIAYIKHRKNDHFTVISGINNNFVRISDPSLGQRTLSTYQFKTMWETRADDRLKGKILVILPKDQSSNSTFFSKDIRLATTQAIKLLASQR
;
A
#
# COMPACT_ATOMS: atom_id res chain seq x y z
N MET A 1 16.95 -9.85 16.56
CA MET A 1 16.83 -8.56 17.27
C MET A 1 16.55 -7.46 16.25
N ILE A 2 15.30 -7.04 16.09
CA ILE A 2 14.92 -5.99 15.13
C ILE A 2 15.05 -4.65 15.86
N TYR A 3 16.11 -3.88 15.59
CA TYR A 3 16.27 -2.52 16.09
C TYR A 3 15.30 -1.59 15.34
N PHE A 4 14.17 -1.26 15.96
CA PHE A 4 13.34 -0.14 15.50
C PHE A 4 13.92 1.13 16.10
N SER A 5 14.74 1.87 15.35
CA SER A 5 15.20 3.19 15.78
C SER A 5 13.99 4.11 15.96
N ILE A 6 13.75 4.50 17.21
CA ILE A 6 12.57 5.19 17.74
C ILE A 6 12.48 6.66 17.31
N PHE A 7 13.50 7.20 16.64
CA PHE A 7 13.55 8.58 16.16
C PHE A 7 13.04 8.75 14.71
N LYS A 8 11.86 8.21 14.41
CA LYS A 8 11.18 8.46 13.12
C LYS A 8 10.15 9.58 13.26
N LYS A 9 10.09 10.47 12.28
CA LYS A 9 9.04 11.51 12.20
C LYS A 9 7.83 10.92 11.49
N PHE A 10 6.68 11.05 12.13
CA PHE A 10 5.39 10.61 11.62
C PHE A 10 4.56 11.83 11.21
N LYS A 11 3.93 11.77 10.04
CA LYS A 11 2.96 12.79 9.61
C LYS A 11 1.74 12.10 9.02
N GLY A 12 0.57 12.45 9.54
CA GLY A 12 -0.72 12.03 8.99
C GLY A 12 -1.15 12.98 7.88
N TYR A 13 -1.56 12.44 6.73
CA TYR A 13 -2.06 13.23 5.62
C TYR A 13 -3.40 12.69 5.13
N ALA A 14 -4.25 13.61 4.67
CA ALA A 14 -5.39 13.26 3.85
C ALA A 14 -4.98 13.39 2.39
N VAL A 15 -5.14 12.32 1.60
CA VAL A 15 -4.66 12.29 0.21
C VAL A 15 -5.68 11.67 -0.73
N SER A 16 -5.67 12.11 -1.98
CA SER A 16 -6.39 11.45 -3.08
C SER A 16 -5.64 10.21 -3.55
N LEU A 17 -6.34 9.31 -4.23
CA LEU A 17 -5.74 8.11 -4.82
C LEU A 17 -4.64 8.47 -5.85
N GLU A 18 -4.87 9.50 -6.65
CA GLU A 18 -3.89 10.01 -7.63
C GLU A 18 -2.59 10.51 -6.97
N THR A 19 -2.72 11.15 -5.80
CA THR A 19 -1.56 11.61 -5.03
C THR A 19 -0.79 10.41 -4.47
N LEU A 20 -1.52 9.42 -3.98
CA LEU A 20 -0.96 8.17 -3.48
C LEU A 20 -0.23 7.39 -4.59
N GLU A 21 -0.73 7.41 -5.84
CA GLU A 21 -0.07 6.79 -6.99
C GLU A 21 1.27 7.43 -7.35
N LYS A 22 1.39 8.74 -7.17
CA LYS A 22 2.65 9.48 -7.38
C LYS A 22 3.65 9.24 -6.26
N LEU A 23 3.17 8.82 -5.09
CA LEU A 23 3.99 8.61 -3.89
C LEU A 23 4.76 7.29 -4.00
N LYS A 24 6.08 7.36 -4.18
CA LYS A 24 6.96 6.18 -4.36
C LYS A 24 7.55 5.65 -3.06
N ILE A 25 6.87 5.84 -1.94
CA ILE A 25 7.33 5.38 -0.62
C ILE A 25 6.26 4.51 0.03
N PRO A 26 6.64 3.48 0.80
CA PRO A 26 5.67 2.70 1.53
C PRO A 26 4.99 3.57 2.59
N VAL A 27 3.67 3.48 2.67
CA VAL A 27 2.86 4.25 3.61
C VAL A 27 1.89 3.36 4.35
N ILE A 28 1.56 3.75 5.58
CA ILE A 28 0.48 3.09 6.32
C ILE A 28 -0.83 3.76 5.90
N ALA A 29 -1.79 2.95 5.48
CA ALA A 29 -3.09 3.36 5.03
C ALA A 29 -4.15 2.86 6.03
N TYR A 30 -5.03 3.77 6.46
CA TYR A 30 -6.26 3.40 7.14
C TYR A 30 -7.33 3.00 6.12
N ILE A 31 -7.80 1.76 6.20
CA ILE A 31 -8.86 1.22 5.36
C ILE A 31 -10.02 0.74 6.23
N LYS A 32 -11.23 0.80 5.68
CA LYS A 32 -12.41 0.24 6.29
C LYS A 32 -12.93 -0.90 5.44
N HIS A 33 -13.04 -2.08 6.04
CA HIS A 33 -13.68 -3.21 5.40
C HIS A 33 -14.85 -3.69 6.26
N ARG A 34 -16.07 -3.46 5.78
CA ARG A 34 -17.33 -3.70 6.51
C ARG A 34 -17.38 -2.91 7.83
N LYS A 35 -17.47 -3.59 8.97
CA LYS A 35 -17.51 -2.98 10.32
C LYS A 35 -16.14 -2.90 10.99
N ASN A 36 -15.08 -3.37 10.33
CA ASN A 36 -13.76 -3.41 10.93
C ASN A 36 -12.83 -2.38 10.29
N ASP A 37 -12.21 -1.62 11.17
CA ASP A 37 -11.22 -0.60 10.86
C ASP A 37 -9.84 -1.25 10.93
N HIS A 38 -9.05 -1.10 9.87
CA HIS A 38 -7.75 -1.75 9.76
C HIS A 38 -6.68 -0.79 9.25
N PHE A 39 -5.45 -1.01 9.70
CA PHE A 39 -4.26 -0.39 9.13
C PHE A 39 -3.54 -1.39 8.25
N THR A 40 -3.20 -0.98 7.04
CA THR A 40 -2.42 -1.78 6.09
C THR A 40 -1.24 -0.98 5.58
N VAL A 41 -0.16 -1.65 5.18
CA VAL A 41 0.98 -0.99 4.52
C VAL A 41 0.79 -1.10 3.02
N ILE A 42 0.81 0.03 2.32
CA ILE A 42 0.85 0.05 0.85
C ILE A 42 2.32 0.02 0.44
N SER A 43 2.70 -1.02 -0.31
CA SER A 43 4.08 -1.20 -0.79
C SER A 43 4.20 -1.06 -2.31
N GLY A 44 3.13 -0.72 -3.01
CA GLY A 44 3.14 -0.55 -4.46
C GLY A 44 1.75 -0.27 -4.99
N ILE A 45 1.69 0.54 -6.04
CA ILE A 45 0.45 0.91 -6.72
C ILE A 45 0.72 1.16 -8.20
N ASN A 46 -0.21 0.74 -9.04
CA ASN A 46 -0.29 1.11 -10.44
C ASN A 46 -1.77 1.31 -10.82
N ASN A 47 -2.03 1.60 -12.10
CA ASN A 47 -3.37 1.94 -12.59
C ASN A 47 -4.42 0.86 -12.30
N ASN A 48 -4.02 -0.40 -12.17
CA ASN A 48 -4.93 -1.53 -12.07
C ASN A 48 -4.91 -2.20 -10.70
N PHE A 49 -3.79 -2.14 -9.99
CA PHE A 49 -3.54 -2.91 -8.79
C PHE A 49 -2.84 -2.12 -7.68
N VAL A 50 -3.19 -2.46 -6.45
CA VAL A 50 -2.57 -1.97 -5.22
C VAL A 50 -2.05 -3.16 -4.44
N ARG A 51 -0.77 -3.13 -4.08
CA ARG A 51 -0.15 -4.13 -3.21
C ARG A 51 -0.18 -3.66 -1.77
N ILE A 52 -0.90 -4.40 -0.95
CA ILE A 52 -1.10 -4.12 0.47
C ILE A 52 -0.53 -5.24 1.34
N SER A 53 -0.08 -4.91 2.54
CA SER A 53 0.37 -5.85 3.56
C SER A 53 -0.44 -5.61 4.83
N ASP A 54 -1.43 -6.47 5.03
CA ASP A 54 -2.32 -6.44 6.20
C ASP A 54 -1.75 -7.35 7.30
N PRO A 55 -1.60 -6.86 8.56
CA PRO A 55 -1.04 -7.66 9.65
C PRO A 55 -1.83 -8.95 9.95
N SER A 56 -3.14 -8.95 9.74
CA SER A 56 -4.02 -10.09 10.01
C SER A 56 -4.07 -11.09 8.86
N LEU A 57 -3.88 -10.63 7.62
CA LEU A 57 -4.15 -11.43 6.41
C LEU A 57 -2.94 -11.59 5.47
N GLY A 58 -1.80 -11.00 5.84
CA GLY A 58 -0.57 -11.03 5.05
C GLY A 58 -0.59 -10.10 3.84
N GLN A 59 0.29 -10.38 2.88
CA GLN A 59 0.41 -9.57 1.68
C GLN A 59 -0.63 -9.95 0.63
N ARG A 60 -1.33 -8.95 0.07
CA ARG A 60 -2.37 -9.11 -0.94
C ARG A 60 -2.21 -8.08 -2.05
N THR A 61 -2.67 -8.46 -3.24
CA THR A 61 -2.84 -7.52 -4.35
C THR A 61 -4.33 -7.35 -4.58
N LEU A 62 -4.81 -6.12 -4.47
CA LEU A 62 -6.19 -5.75 -4.75
C LEU A 62 -6.25 -5.00 -6.07
N SER A 63 -7.39 -5.05 -6.75
CA SER A 63 -7.63 -4.09 -7.84
C SER A 63 -7.75 -2.67 -7.26
N THR A 64 -7.38 -1.67 -8.05
CA THR A 64 -7.50 -0.25 -7.66
C THR A 64 -8.93 0.11 -7.26
N TYR A 65 -9.92 -0.46 -7.95
CA TYR A 65 -11.34 -0.31 -7.59
C TYR A 65 -11.67 -0.88 -6.20
N GLN A 66 -11.28 -2.14 -5.93
CA GLN A 66 -11.52 -2.76 -4.62
C GLN A 66 -10.79 -2.04 -3.49
N PHE A 67 -9.57 -1.55 -3.75
CA PHE A 67 -8.85 -0.77 -2.77
C PHE A 67 -9.57 0.56 -2.50
N LYS A 68 -10.00 1.26 -3.56
CA LYS A 68 -10.69 2.55 -3.46
C LYS A 68 -11.94 2.48 -2.58
N THR A 69 -12.76 1.44 -2.72
CA THR A 69 -13.99 1.27 -1.90
C THR A 69 -13.68 1.08 -0.42
N MET A 70 -12.54 0.51 -0.06
CA MET A 70 -12.09 0.35 1.33
C MET A 70 -11.37 1.59 1.86
N TRP A 71 -10.74 2.35 0.97
CA TRP A 71 -9.87 3.49 1.28
C TRP A 71 -10.62 4.80 1.49
N GLU A 72 -11.68 5.03 0.71
CA GLU A 72 -12.46 6.27 0.75
C GLU A 72 -13.38 6.30 1.98
N THR A 73 -12.80 6.64 3.12
CA THR A 73 -13.48 6.60 4.43
C THR A 73 -14.07 7.94 4.87
N ARG A 74 -13.85 9.02 4.10
CA ARG A 74 -14.38 10.37 4.37
C ARG A 74 -15.46 10.74 3.36
N ALA A 75 -16.45 11.50 3.82
CA ALA A 75 -17.49 12.09 2.98
C ALA A 75 -17.01 13.31 2.17
N ASP A 76 -15.82 13.83 2.46
CA ASP A 76 -15.21 14.97 1.76
C ASP A 76 -14.77 14.55 0.35
N ASP A 77 -15.17 15.31 -0.67
CA ASP A 77 -14.97 14.93 -2.07
C ASP A 77 -13.53 14.94 -2.57
N ARG A 78 -12.61 15.62 -1.89
CA ARG A 78 -11.24 15.83 -2.42
C ARG A 78 -10.16 14.97 -1.76
N LEU A 79 -10.25 14.73 -0.45
CA LEU A 79 -9.19 14.07 0.32
C LEU A 79 -9.76 12.90 1.14
N LYS A 80 -10.25 11.88 0.42
CA LYS A 80 -11.00 10.75 0.98
C LYS A 80 -10.15 9.75 1.78
N GLY A 81 -8.85 9.69 1.51
CA GLY A 81 -7.92 8.74 2.11
C GLY A 81 -7.16 9.28 3.32
N LYS A 82 -6.81 8.42 4.27
CA LYS A 82 -5.97 8.77 5.44
C LYS A 82 -4.69 7.93 5.47
N ILE A 83 -3.55 8.55 5.13
CA ILE A 83 -2.24 7.90 5.23
C ILE A 83 -1.46 8.40 6.45
N LEU A 84 -0.62 7.53 6.98
CA LEU A 84 0.46 7.87 7.89
C LEU A 84 1.79 7.60 7.16
N VAL A 85 2.54 8.69 6.95
CA VAL A 85 3.85 8.64 6.31
C VAL A 85 4.92 8.59 7.39
N ILE A 86 5.82 7.62 7.27
CA ILE A 86 6.99 7.47 8.12
C ILE A 86 8.20 7.94 7.31
N LEU A 87 8.72 9.13 7.63
CA LEU A 87 9.90 9.65 6.96
C LEU A 87 11.15 9.25 7.74
N PRO A 88 12.13 8.59 7.09
CA PRO A 88 13.44 8.39 7.71
C PRO A 88 14.10 9.76 7.92
N LYS A 89 14.87 9.89 9.00
CA LYS A 89 15.61 11.12 9.31
C LYS A 89 16.67 11.42 8.24
N ASP A 90 17.19 10.37 7.61
CA ASP A 90 18.08 10.42 6.45
C ASP A 90 17.32 9.95 5.20
N GLN A 91 17.47 10.68 4.09
CA GLN A 91 16.71 10.51 2.84
C GLN A 91 17.02 9.22 2.06
N SER A 92 17.57 8.19 2.68
CA SER A 92 17.75 6.88 2.06
C SER A 92 16.41 6.14 1.97
N SER A 93 15.50 6.61 1.13
CA SER A 93 14.34 5.81 0.74
C SER A 93 14.84 4.66 -0.13
N ASN A 94 14.80 3.43 0.39
CA ASN A 94 15.04 2.24 -0.43
C ASN A 94 13.92 2.13 -1.48
N SER A 95 14.18 2.61 -2.69
CA SER A 95 13.26 2.58 -3.83
C SER A 95 12.84 1.16 -4.21
N THR A 96 13.64 0.15 -3.84
CA THR A 96 13.34 -1.29 -3.96
C THR A 96 12.14 -1.75 -3.14
N PHE A 97 11.71 -1.01 -2.12
CA PHE A 97 10.57 -1.40 -1.29
C PHE A 97 9.22 -1.01 -1.92
N PHE A 98 9.21 -0.05 -2.84
CA PHE A 98 8.01 0.40 -3.55
C PHE A 98 8.09 0.03 -5.02
N SER A 99 7.44 -1.07 -5.40
CA SER A 99 7.47 -1.56 -6.78
C SER A 99 6.21 -1.16 -7.56
N LYS A 100 6.40 -0.64 -8.77
CA LYS A 100 5.33 -0.48 -9.77
C LYS A 100 5.00 -1.79 -10.49
N ASP A 101 5.98 -2.71 -10.54
CA ASP A 101 5.83 -4.05 -11.08
C ASP A 101 5.15 -4.95 -10.05
N ILE A 102 3.83 -4.85 -10.01
CA ILE A 102 2.99 -5.73 -9.21
C ILE A 102 2.76 -7.01 -10.00
N ARG A 103 3.49 -8.07 -9.65
CA ARG A 103 3.32 -9.40 -10.25
C ARG A 103 2.24 -10.18 -9.50
N LEU A 104 1.11 -10.43 -10.15
CA LEU A 104 0.05 -11.28 -9.60
C LEU A 104 0.58 -12.70 -9.38
N ALA A 105 0.25 -13.29 -8.23
CA ALA A 105 0.68 -14.65 -7.88
C ALA A 105 0.19 -15.67 -8.93
N THR A 106 -1.03 -15.49 -9.45
CA THR A 106 -1.62 -16.34 -10.49
C THR A 106 -0.82 -16.32 -11.79
N THR A 107 -0.35 -15.15 -12.22
CA THR A 107 0.47 -15.03 -13.43
C THR A 107 1.82 -15.74 -13.27
N GLN A 108 2.39 -15.73 -12.06
CA GLN A 108 3.63 -16.48 -11.77
C GLN A 108 3.39 -17.99 -11.79
N ALA A 109 2.30 -18.44 -11.18
CA ALA A 109 1.93 -19.86 -11.17
C ALA A 109 1.68 -20.38 -12.60
N ILE A 110 0.96 -19.63 -13.44
CA ILE A 110 0.74 -19.99 -14.85
C ILE A 110 2.06 -20.04 -15.62
N LYS A 111 2.95 -19.06 -15.43
CA LYS A 111 4.26 -19.04 -16.10
C LYS A 111 5.14 -20.22 -15.68
N LEU A 112 5.12 -20.60 -14.40
CA LEU A 112 5.85 -21.75 -13.89
C LEU A 112 5.32 -23.06 -14.50
N LEU A 113 3.99 -23.23 -14.52
CA LEU A 113 3.34 -24.40 -15.15
C LEU A 113 3.63 -24.47 -16.66
N ALA A 114 3.67 -23.33 -17.34
CA ALA A 114 4.01 -23.26 -18.76
C ALA A 114 5.49 -23.55 -19.07
N SER A 115 6.40 -23.26 -18.13
CA SER A 115 7.84 -23.58 -18.28
C SER A 115 8.21 -25.03 -17.93
N GLN A 116 7.28 -25.78 -17.33
CA GLN A 116 7.44 -27.20 -16.97
C GLN A 116 6.91 -28.14 -18.07
N ARG A 117 6.50 -27.60 -19.21
CA ARG A 117 6.12 -28.33 -20.43
C ARG A 117 7.22 -28.15 -21.48
#